data_AF-A0A644TMN1-F1
#
_entry.id   AF-A0A644TMN1-F1
#
_cell.length_a   1.000
_cell.length_b   1.000
_cell.length_c   1.000
_cell.angle_alpha   90.00
_cell.angle_beta   90.00
_cell.angle_gamma   90.00
#
_symmetry.space_group_name_H-M   'P 1'
#
loop_
_entity.id
_entity.type
_entity.pdbx_description
1 polymer ?
#
loop_
_entity_poly.entity_id
_entity_poly.type
_entity_poly.pdbx_seq_one_letter_code
_entity_poly.pdbx_strand_id
1 'polypeptide(L)'
;MADISAPVKLAYESLRYYLETGKKLQVPENLPTELTQQAGTFVSLKKSGQLRGCIGTFQPTQSNIAAEIIEMAVSAGTQDPRFRSVRLEELADIEFSVDILSSPEQIQSLDELDPQKYGVIVKRGYRSGLLLPALEGVDTVEEQVGIAMEKAGIAPAEEVELYRFYVTRYH
;
A
#
# COMPACT_ATOMS: atom_id res chain seq x y z
N MET A 1 16.96 19.03 -6.40
CA MET A 1 16.14 18.16 -5.54
C MET A 1 14.81 18.02 -6.24
N ALA A 2 14.43 16.81 -6.64
CA ALA A 2 13.08 16.58 -7.16
C ALA A 2 12.07 17.06 -6.11
N ASP A 3 10.99 17.67 -6.55
CA ASP A 3 9.88 18.07 -5.67
C ASP A 3 9.28 16.78 -5.11
N ILE A 4 9.59 16.45 -3.85
CA ILE A 4 9.05 15.27 -3.19
C ILE A 4 7.55 15.51 -3.01
N SER A 5 6.74 14.56 -3.48
CA SER A 5 5.30 14.66 -3.39
C SER A 5 4.80 14.79 -1.94
N ALA A 6 3.68 15.49 -1.73
CA ALA A 6 3.12 15.69 -0.39
C ALA A 6 2.86 14.38 0.39
N PRO A 7 2.36 13.28 -0.23
CA PRO A 7 2.22 11.99 0.44
C PRO A 7 3.54 11.42 0.95
N VAL A 8 4.59 11.48 0.13
CA VAL A 8 5.91 10.92 0.46
C VAL A 8 6.59 11.74 1.54
N LYS A 9 6.49 13.08 1.46
CA LYS A 9 6.97 13.96 2.51
C LYS A 9 6.31 13.64 3.85
N LEU A 10 4.98 13.47 3.86
CA LEU A 10 4.24 13.11 5.07
C LEU A 10 4.68 11.74 5.62
N ALA A 11 4.88 10.74 4.76
CA ALA A 11 5.36 9.43 5.17
C ALA A 11 6.75 9.51 5.83
N TYR A 12 7.69 10.23 5.21
CA TYR A 12 9.04 10.44 5.74
C TYR A 12 9.01 11.14 7.10
N GLU A 13 8.29 12.26 7.20
CA GLU A 13 8.17 13.05 8.44
C GLU A 13 7.54 12.22 9.56
N SER A 14 6.56 11.38 9.23
CA SER A 14 5.87 10.52 10.19
C SER A 14 6.80 9.47 10.79
N LEU A 15 7.52 8.72 9.94
CA LEU A 15 8.47 7.71 10.44
C LEU A 15 9.62 8.37 11.19
N ARG A 16 10.18 9.49 10.69
CA ARG A 16 11.22 10.25 11.39
C ARG A 16 10.77 10.69 12.78
N TYR A 17 9.61 11.32 12.89
CA TYR A 17 9.08 11.79 14.16
C TYR A 17 8.86 10.64 15.15
N TYR A 18 8.38 9.49 14.67
CA TYR A 18 8.24 8.30 15.51
C TYR A 18 9.59 7.76 15.99
N LEU A 19 10.59 7.67 15.13
CA LEU A 19 11.93 7.20 15.51
C LEU A 19 12.64 8.17 16.48
N GLU A 20 12.38 9.47 16.38
CA GLU A 20 12.94 10.49 17.28
C GLU A 20 12.24 10.53 18.65
N THR A 21 10.92 10.33 18.70
CA THR A 21 10.11 10.65 19.89
C THR A 21 9.34 9.48 20.50
N GLY A 22 9.21 8.37 19.77
CA GLY A 22 8.33 7.26 20.11
C GLY A 22 6.84 7.56 19.96
N LYS A 23 6.46 8.72 19.41
CA LYS A 23 5.07 9.17 19.24
C LYS A 23 4.70 9.25 17.77
N LYS A 24 3.41 9.03 17.46
CA LYS A 24 2.89 9.25 16.10
C LYS A 24 2.68 10.74 15.84
N LEU A 25 2.94 11.16 14.61
CA LEU A 25 2.66 12.51 14.16
C LEU A 25 1.14 12.75 14.18
N GLN A 26 0.72 13.96 14.52
CA GLN A 26 -0.69 14.35 14.38
C GLN A 26 -1.00 14.71 12.93
N VAL A 27 -2.22 14.44 12.50
CA VAL A 27 -2.68 14.82 11.15
C VAL A 27 -2.64 16.35 11.03
N PRO A 28 -1.94 16.92 10.02
CA PRO A 28 -1.92 18.36 9.79
C PRO A 28 -3.33 18.91 9.52
N GLU A 29 -3.61 20.14 9.95
CA GLU A 29 -4.93 20.77 9.74
C GLU A 29 -5.18 21.15 8.26
N ASN A 30 -4.14 21.60 7.55
CA ASN A 30 -4.23 22.06 6.16
C ASN A 30 -3.71 20.99 5.20
N LEU A 31 -4.53 19.96 4.96
CA LEU A 31 -4.21 18.89 4.02
C LEU A 31 -4.53 19.28 2.57
N PRO A 32 -3.70 18.87 1.60
CA PRO A 32 -4.11 18.81 0.20
C PRO A 32 -5.40 17.98 0.05
N THR A 33 -6.30 18.40 -0.83
CA THR A 33 -7.63 17.77 -1.02
C THR A 33 -7.53 16.28 -1.38
N GLU A 34 -6.49 15.87 -2.09
CA GLU A 34 -6.24 14.46 -2.42
C GLU A 34 -6.03 13.57 -1.18
N LEU A 35 -5.66 14.14 -0.02
CA LEU A 35 -5.41 13.40 1.23
C LEU A 35 -6.56 13.44 2.22
N THR A 36 -7.65 14.17 1.93
CA THR A 36 -8.77 14.35 2.85
C THR A 36 -9.83 13.25 2.77
N GLN A 37 -9.87 12.52 1.65
CA GLN A 37 -10.77 11.37 1.49
C GLN A 37 -10.22 10.11 2.17
N GLN A 38 -11.02 9.06 2.23
CA GLN A 38 -10.61 7.74 2.71
C GLN A 38 -10.16 6.86 1.54
N ALA A 39 -9.01 6.22 1.69
CA ALA A 39 -8.55 5.18 0.77
C ALA A 39 -7.58 4.22 1.46
N GLY A 40 -7.52 2.99 0.97
CA GLY A 40 -6.43 2.08 1.30
C GLY A 40 -5.09 2.67 0.84
N THR A 41 -4.06 2.55 1.67
CA THR A 41 -2.74 3.13 1.38
C THR A 41 -1.65 2.15 1.73
N PHE A 42 -0.62 2.05 0.89
CA PHE A 42 0.61 1.30 1.18
C PHE A 42 1.79 2.25 1.21
N VAL A 43 2.64 2.12 2.22
CA VAL A 43 3.93 2.81 2.30
C VAL A 43 5.02 1.77 2.12
N SER A 44 5.89 1.99 1.14
CA SER A 44 7.05 1.15 0.88
C SER A 44 8.33 1.92 1.12
N LEU A 45 9.28 1.26 1.78
CA LEU A 45 10.62 1.73 2.08
C LEU A 45 11.60 0.91 1.26
N LYS A 46 12.50 1.55 0.53
CA LYS A 46 13.59 0.89 -0.19
C LYS A 46 14.93 1.47 0.24
N LYS A 47 15.94 0.62 0.41
CA LYS A 47 17.33 1.03 0.64
C LYS A 47 18.20 0.43 -0.45
N SER A 48 18.92 1.28 -1.19
CA SER A 48 19.73 0.86 -2.35
C SER A 48 18.96 0.00 -3.36
N GLY A 49 17.72 0.41 -3.68
CA GLY A 49 16.81 -0.30 -4.58
C GLY A 49 16.14 -1.56 -4.01
N GLN A 50 16.54 -2.03 -2.82
CA GLN A 50 15.99 -3.23 -2.19
C GLN A 50 14.89 -2.90 -1.18
N LEU A 51 13.87 -3.75 -1.08
CA LEU A 51 12.78 -3.59 -0.12
C LEU A 51 13.31 -3.61 1.34
N ARG A 52 12.96 -2.59 2.12
CA ARG A 52 13.36 -2.41 3.53
C ARG A 52 12.18 -2.43 4.51
N GLY A 53 10.97 -2.31 3.99
CA GLY A 53 9.70 -2.42 4.70
C GLY A 53 8.55 -2.06 3.77
N CYS A 54 7.40 -2.73 3.89
CA CYS A 54 6.18 -2.36 3.17
C CYS A 54 4.97 -2.83 3.95
N ILE A 55 4.13 -1.87 4.36
CA ILE A 55 2.87 -2.11 5.07
C ILE A 55 1.79 -1.22 4.46
N GLY A 56 0.58 -1.74 4.39
CA GLY A 56 -0.56 -1.02 3.86
C GLY A 56 -1.88 -1.71 4.16
N THR A 57 -2.95 -1.02 3.81
CA THR A 57 -4.33 -1.48 3.93
C THR A 57 -5.02 -1.37 2.58
N PHE A 58 -5.85 -2.35 2.24
CA PHE A 58 -6.63 -2.33 1.00
C PHE A 58 -7.95 -1.56 1.15
N GLN A 59 -8.55 -1.64 2.34
CA GLN A 59 -9.67 -0.81 2.76
C GLN A 59 -9.16 0.26 3.71
N PRO A 60 -9.68 1.51 3.63
CA PRO A 60 -9.29 2.55 4.56
C PRO A 60 -9.60 2.12 5.99
N THR A 61 -8.64 2.28 6.89
CA THR A 61 -8.78 2.00 8.32
C THR A 61 -8.79 3.27 9.16
N GLN A 62 -8.38 4.39 8.56
CA GLN A 62 -8.31 5.70 9.18
C GLN A 62 -9.38 6.66 8.63
N SER A 63 -9.50 7.81 9.29
CA SER A 63 -10.47 8.86 8.94
C SER A 63 -10.18 9.54 7.59
N ASN A 64 -8.93 9.51 7.12
CA ASN A 64 -8.50 10.02 5.82
C ASN A 64 -7.14 9.43 5.42
N ILE A 65 -6.75 9.64 4.17
CA ILE A 65 -5.47 9.18 3.61
C ILE A 65 -4.27 9.72 4.39
N ALA A 66 -4.29 10.97 4.86
CA ALA A 66 -3.17 11.51 5.63
C ALA A 66 -2.91 10.71 6.92
N ALA A 67 -3.98 10.39 7.66
CA ALA A 67 -3.91 9.52 8.83
C ALA A 67 -3.46 8.10 8.46
N GLU A 68 -3.94 7.55 7.34
CA GLU A 68 -3.50 6.25 6.83
C GLU A 68 -2.00 6.25 6.51
N ILE A 69 -1.48 7.28 5.82
CA ILE A 69 -0.05 7.44 5.50
C ILE A 69 0.79 7.47 6.77
N ILE A 70 0.38 8.26 7.78
CA ILE A 70 1.11 8.35 9.07
C ILE A 70 1.21 6.97 9.71
N GLU A 71 0.10 6.23 9.79
CA GLU A 71 0.04 4.90 10.39
C GLU A 71 0.89 3.88 9.61
N MET A 72 0.75 3.87 8.29
CA MET A 72 1.41 2.91 7.41
C MET A 72 2.90 3.18 7.32
N ALA A 73 3.35 4.43 7.35
CA ALA A 73 4.77 4.78 7.34
C ALA A 73 5.49 4.30 8.61
N VAL A 74 4.89 4.53 9.77
CA VAL A 74 5.42 4.03 11.05
C VAL A 74 5.46 2.50 11.04
N SER A 75 4.36 1.86 10.61
CA SER A 75 4.28 0.40 10.57
C SER A 75 5.26 -0.22 9.58
N ALA A 76 5.42 0.34 8.38
CA ALA A 76 6.41 -0.11 7.40
C ALA A 76 7.84 -0.02 7.93
N GLY A 77 8.14 1.02 8.72
CA GLY A 77 9.46 1.20 9.33
C GLY A 77 9.71 0.33 10.55
N THR A 78 8.69 -0.11 11.29
CA THR A 78 8.87 -0.65 12.65
C THR A 78 8.19 -2.00 12.91
N GLN A 79 7.22 -2.39 12.10
CA GLN A 79 6.34 -3.55 12.33
C GLN A 79 6.30 -4.55 11.17
N ASP A 80 7.02 -4.32 10.07
CA ASP A 80 7.11 -5.32 9.00
C ASP A 80 7.88 -6.56 9.51
N PRO A 81 7.24 -7.73 9.65
CA PRO A 81 7.83 -8.89 10.31
C PRO A 81 9.01 -9.51 9.53
N ARG A 82 9.19 -9.12 8.26
CA ARG A 82 10.29 -9.58 7.42
C ARG A 82 11.60 -8.87 7.73
N PHE A 83 11.56 -7.72 8.41
CA PHE A 83 12.70 -6.86 8.63
C PHE A 83 12.82 -6.44 10.10
N ARG A 84 14.04 -6.07 10.51
CA ARG A 84 14.22 -5.36 11.79
C ARG A 84 13.72 -3.93 11.65
N SER A 85 13.29 -3.32 12.75
CA SER A 85 12.92 -1.90 12.77
C SER A 85 14.01 -1.04 12.13
N VAL A 86 13.60 -0.08 11.31
CA VAL A 86 14.44 0.98 10.75
C VAL A 86 15.01 1.81 11.89
N ARG A 87 16.29 2.16 11.79
CA ARG A 87 16.96 3.09 12.71
C ARG A 87 16.98 4.49 12.14
N LEU A 88 17.07 5.49 13.01
CA LEU A 88 17.01 6.91 12.61
C LEU A 88 18.11 7.27 11.59
N GLU A 89 19.32 6.73 11.79
CA GLU A 89 20.46 6.92 10.88
C GLU A 89 20.28 6.27 9.50
N GLU A 90 19.37 5.31 9.35
CA GLU A 90 19.09 4.68 8.06
C GLU A 90 18.21 5.55 7.16
N LEU A 91 17.45 6.51 7.71
CA LEU A 91 16.46 7.28 6.96
C LEU A 91 17.04 8.07 5.79
N ALA A 92 18.28 8.55 5.92
CA ALA A 92 18.95 9.31 4.87
C ALA A 92 19.21 8.49 3.60
N ASP A 93 19.23 7.15 3.73
CA ASP A 93 19.46 6.21 2.62
C ASP A 93 18.17 5.51 2.15
N ILE A 94 17.02 5.86 2.73
CA ILE A 94 15.75 5.19 2.42
C ILE A 94 14.93 6.04 1.45
N GLU A 95 14.60 5.41 0.33
CA GLU A 95 13.62 5.89 -0.64
C GLU A 95 12.23 5.46 -0.19
N PHE A 96 11.30 6.42 -0.17
CA PHE A 96 9.90 6.18 0.18
C PHE A 96 9.06 6.16 -1.10
N SER A 97 8.03 5.33 -1.12
CA SER A 97 6.93 5.48 -2.07
C SER A 97 5.60 5.26 -1.36
N VAL A 98 4.58 6.00 -1.78
CA VAL A 98 3.22 5.90 -1.24
C VAL A 98 2.27 5.52 -2.37
N ASP A 99 1.55 4.42 -2.18
CA ASP A 99 0.53 3.95 -3.10
C ASP A 99 -0.85 4.21 -2.49
N ILE A 100 -1.65 5.05 -3.16
CA ILE A 100 -3.04 5.33 -2.77
C ILE A 100 -3.96 4.55 -3.71
N LEU A 101 -4.81 3.70 -3.13
CA LEU A 101 -5.72 2.83 -3.87
C LEU A 101 -7.03 3.56 -4.16
N SER A 102 -7.57 3.39 -5.37
CA SER A 102 -8.96 3.78 -5.61
C SER A 102 -9.92 2.88 -4.83
N SER A 103 -11.16 3.34 -4.62
CA SER A 103 -12.24 2.48 -4.14
C SER A 103 -12.35 1.23 -5.04
N PRO A 104 -12.37 0.02 -4.46
CA PRO A 104 -12.51 -1.20 -5.25
C PRO A 104 -13.85 -1.26 -5.97
N GLU A 105 -13.81 -1.57 -7.27
CA GLU A 105 -14.98 -1.78 -8.10
C GLU A 105 -15.19 -3.28 -8.30
N GLN A 106 -16.38 -3.79 -8.03
CA GLN A 106 -16.71 -5.19 -8.29
C GLN A 106 -16.76 -5.46 -9.79
N ILE A 107 -16.18 -6.56 -10.23
CA ILE A 107 -16.20 -7.02 -11.63
C ILE A 107 -16.93 -8.36 -11.75
N GLN A 108 -17.44 -8.65 -12.93
CA GLN A 108 -18.19 -9.87 -13.24
C GLN A 108 -17.36 -10.87 -14.06
N SER A 109 -16.32 -10.42 -14.75
CA SER A 109 -15.43 -11.28 -15.57
C SER A 109 -13.96 -10.88 -15.45
N LEU A 110 -13.08 -11.84 -15.73
CA LEU A 110 -11.63 -11.62 -15.86
C LEU A 110 -11.26 -10.68 -17.01
N ASP A 111 -12.11 -10.58 -18.05
CA ASP A 111 -11.90 -9.67 -19.18
C ASP A 111 -11.94 -8.18 -18.78
N GLU A 112 -12.43 -7.89 -17.58
CA GLU A 112 -12.45 -6.54 -17.01
C GLU A 112 -11.15 -6.18 -16.27
N LEU A 113 -10.19 -7.10 -16.21
CA LEU A 113 -8.86 -6.91 -15.65
C LEU A 113 -7.80 -6.75 -16.75
N ASP A 114 -6.81 -5.93 -16.40
CA ASP A 114 -5.55 -5.79 -17.11
C ASP A 114 -4.48 -5.75 -16.02
N PRO A 115 -3.60 -6.75 -15.91
CA PRO A 115 -2.62 -6.85 -14.83
C PRO A 115 -1.66 -5.65 -14.76
N GLN A 116 -1.46 -4.95 -15.87
CA GLN A 116 -0.60 -3.76 -15.92
C GLN A 116 -1.32 -2.51 -15.43
N LYS A 117 -2.67 -2.49 -15.46
CA LYS A 117 -3.48 -1.32 -15.13
C LYS A 117 -4.17 -1.42 -13.77
N TYR A 118 -4.65 -2.60 -13.42
CA TYR A 118 -5.50 -2.84 -12.25
C TYR A 118 -4.82 -3.75 -11.25
N GLY A 119 -4.94 -3.38 -9.97
CA GLY A 119 -4.81 -4.36 -8.91
C GLY A 119 -6.10 -5.17 -8.77
N VAL A 120 -5.99 -6.37 -8.20
CA VAL A 120 -7.13 -7.28 -8.00
C VAL A 120 -7.29 -7.59 -6.52
N ILE A 121 -8.54 -7.67 -6.08
CA ILE A 121 -8.94 -8.22 -4.79
C ILE A 121 -9.81 -9.44 -5.06
N VAL A 122 -9.43 -10.56 -4.45
CA VAL A 122 -10.25 -11.77 -4.39
C VAL A 122 -10.86 -11.86 -3.00
N LYS A 123 -12.13 -12.24 -2.91
CA LYS A 123 -12.83 -12.37 -1.63
C LYS A 123 -13.73 -13.60 -1.62
N ARG A 124 -13.68 -14.33 -0.51
CA ARG A 124 -14.61 -15.44 -0.21
C ARG A 124 -14.92 -15.49 1.29
N GLY A 125 -16.11 -15.00 1.66
CA GLY A 125 -16.49 -14.85 3.06
C GLY A 125 -15.53 -13.90 3.79
N TYR A 126 -14.85 -14.41 4.82
CA TYR A 126 -13.86 -13.66 5.61
C TYR A 126 -12.44 -13.68 5.04
N ARG A 127 -12.17 -14.50 4.01
CA ARG A 127 -10.86 -14.56 3.36
C ARG A 127 -10.80 -13.54 2.24
N SER A 128 -9.73 -12.76 2.20
CA SER A 128 -9.43 -11.85 1.11
C SER A 128 -7.94 -11.81 0.82
N GLY A 129 -7.62 -11.56 -0.45
CA GLY A 129 -6.25 -11.37 -0.91
C GLY A 129 -6.20 -10.29 -1.95
N LEU A 130 -5.08 -9.57 -2.00
CA LEU A 130 -4.86 -8.47 -2.91
C LEU A 130 -3.53 -8.65 -3.63
N LEU A 131 -3.53 -8.26 -4.90
CA LEU A 131 -2.31 -8.05 -5.67
C LEU A 131 -2.35 -6.67 -6.34
N LEU A 132 -1.24 -5.93 -6.25
CA LEU A 132 -1.08 -4.63 -6.90
C LEU A 132 -0.90 -4.80 -8.43
N PRO A 133 -1.19 -3.77 -9.25
CA PRO A 133 -0.90 -3.79 -10.67
C PRO A 133 0.59 -3.75 -10.99
N ALA A 134 0.93 -4.08 -12.25
CA ALA A 134 2.23 -3.86 -12.87
C ALA A 134 3.42 -4.45 -12.09
N LEU A 135 3.24 -5.68 -11.59
CA LEU A 135 4.31 -6.43 -10.91
C LEU A 135 5.12 -7.22 -11.94
N GLU A 136 6.44 -7.19 -11.78
CA GLU A 136 7.36 -7.97 -12.61
C GLU A 136 7.06 -9.47 -12.49
N GLY A 137 6.92 -10.15 -13.63
CA GLY A 137 6.62 -11.58 -13.69
C GLY A 137 5.16 -11.96 -13.46
N VAL A 138 4.22 -11.00 -13.50
CA VAL A 138 2.78 -11.26 -13.49
C VAL A 138 2.20 -10.71 -14.79
N ASP A 139 2.11 -11.57 -15.80
CA ASP A 139 1.80 -11.15 -17.17
C ASP A 139 0.36 -11.48 -17.56
N THR A 140 -0.30 -12.41 -16.88
CA THR A 140 -1.70 -12.78 -17.16
C THR A 140 -2.65 -12.47 -16.01
N VAL A 141 -3.94 -12.32 -16.35
CA VAL A 141 -5.01 -12.11 -15.37
C VAL A 141 -5.17 -13.33 -14.46
N GLU A 142 -5.04 -14.53 -15.01
CA GLU A 142 -5.14 -15.78 -14.27
C GLU A 142 -4.01 -15.92 -13.24
N GLU A 143 -2.77 -15.56 -13.61
CA GLU A 143 -1.64 -15.50 -12.69
C GLU A 143 -1.91 -14.48 -11.58
N GLN A 144 -2.37 -13.28 -11.95
CA GLN A 144 -2.65 -12.21 -11.00
C GLN A 144 -3.69 -12.63 -9.95
N VAL A 145 -4.80 -13.21 -10.40
CA VAL A 145 -5.88 -13.72 -9.54
C VAL A 145 -5.40 -14.91 -8.71
N GLY A 146 -4.66 -15.85 -9.31
CA GLY A 146 -4.13 -17.03 -8.63
C GLY A 146 -3.23 -16.66 -7.45
N ILE A 147 -2.32 -15.70 -7.64
CA ILE A 147 -1.45 -15.20 -6.56
C ILE A 147 -2.28 -14.52 -5.45
N ALA A 148 -3.29 -13.74 -5.82
CA ALA A 148 -4.19 -13.12 -4.84
C ALA A 148 -4.96 -14.18 -4.03
N MET A 149 -5.42 -15.27 -4.67
CA MET A 149 -6.08 -16.40 -4.00
C MET A 149 -5.13 -17.14 -3.07
N GLU A 150 -3.89 -17.39 -3.49
CA GLU A 150 -2.86 -18.00 -2.65
C GLU A 150 -2.60 -17.18 -1.38
N LYS A 151 -2.43 -15.86 -1.52
CA LYS A 151 -2.27 -14.93 -0.40
C LYS A 151 -3.47 -14.94 0.56
N ALA A 152 -4.67 -15.21 0.04
CA ALA A 152 -5.90 -15.30 0.81
C ALA A 152 -6.13 -16.68 1.44
N GLY A 153 -5.30 -17.68 1.12
CA GLY A 153 -5.57 -19.08 1.49
C GLY A 153 -6.86 -19.62 0.86
N ILE A 154 -7.15 -19.25 -0.39
CA ILE A 154 -8.31 -19.70 -1.16
C ILE A 154 -7.83 -20.69 -2.23
N ALA A 155 -8.47 -21.85 -2.34
CA ALA A 155 -8.09 -22.85 -3.33
C ALA A 155 -8.56 -22.46 -4.73
N PRO A 156 -7.85 -22.80 -5.83
CA PRO A 156 -8.20 -22.36 -7.19
C PRO A 156 -9.61 -22.71 -7.68
N ALA A 157 -10.21 -23.81 -7.17
CA ALA A 157 -11.56 -24.24 -7.53
C ALA A 157 -12.68 -23.52 -6.74
N GLU A 158 -12.32 -22.69 -5.76
CA GLU A 158 -13.29 -21.96 -4.95
C GLU A 158 -13.80 -20.72 -5.70
N GLU A 159 -15.12 -20.60 -5.87
CA GLU A 159 -15.74 -19.35 -6.33
C GLU A 159 -15.41 -18.17 -5.41
N VAL A 160 -15.09 -17.03 -6.02
CA VAL A 160 -14.69 -15.78 -5.34
C VAL A 160 -15.43 -14.58 -5.94
N GLU A 161 -15.64 -13.56 -5.12
CA GLU A 161 -15.95 -12.22 -5.58
C GLU A 161 -14.65 -11.55 -6.05
N LEU A 162 -14.72 -10.87 -7.20
CA LEU A 162 -13.59 -10.15 -7.78
C LEU A 162 -13.83 -8.65 -7.74
N TYR A 163 -12.80 -7.91 -7.36
CA TYR A 163 -12.79 -6.46 -7.44
C TYR A 163 -11.50 -5.99 -8.09
N ARG A 164 -11.57 -4.88 -8.81
CA ARG A 164 -10.41 -4.18 -9.37
C ARG A 164 -10.25 -2.80 -8.75
N PHE A 165 -9.04 -2.28 -8.76
CA PHE A 165 -8.73 -0.92 -8.34
C PHE A 165 -7.51 -0.38 -9.07
N TYR A 166 -7.38 0.94 -9.13
CA TYR A 166 -6.18 1.61 -9.62
C TYR A 166 -5.29 2.01 -8.45
N VAL A 167 -4.00 2.18 -8.74
CA VAL A 167 -3.03 2.69 -7.78
C VAL A 167 -2.44 3.99 -8.31
N THR A 168 -2.52 5.04 -7.52
CA THR A 168 -1.71 6.25 -7.75
C THR A 168 -0.47 6.16 -6.88
N ARG A 169 0.69 5.97 -7.52
CA ARG A 169 1.99 5.88 -6.84
C ARG A 169 2.69 7.23 -6.81
N TYR A 170 3.19 7.57 -5.63
CA TYR A 170 3.93 8.79 -5.33
C TYR A 170 5.37 8.45 -4.94
N HIS A 171 6.31 9.28 -5.38
CA HIS A 171 7.75 9.23 -5.09
C HIS A 171 8.24 10.57 -4.51
#